data_AF-A0A2V9WDW4-F1
#
_entry.id   AF-A0A2V9WDW4-F1
#
_cell.length_a   1.000
_cell.length_b   1.000
_cell.length_c   1.000
_cell.angle_alpha   90.00
_cell.angle_beta   90.00
_cell.angle_gamma   90.00
#
_symmetry.space_group_name_H-M   'P 1'
#
loop_
_entity.id
_entity.type
_entity.pdbx_description
1 polymer ?
#
loop_
_entity_poly.entity_id
_entity_poly.type
_entity_poly.pdbx_seq_one_letter_code
_entity_poly.pdbx_strand_id
1 'polypeptide(L)'
;MGQLFAVEVIYRGVFQKTLAKNITRGIVLAAHNEGKLGISFGRYGDSPERNGIPAKSFAIVAHDEQTLEAGMAQYEPKQVDLTVVLDDTLCKGAESWAWYGLQPAHRALKPGHTLLVVSLEDAPSLLKNIHRREEPYKLGILKGVTSFSGMWVYKDDHTDVRVLGAIAKAVPELFSLAAVEKFILEKLKNSLKVTSAHTAFERFATVEVKAGEGNPEKLFAFGKPRWEDMRGGVSIKGQPQGGPYADPVSGKVGGFRPARNELFKKYSTRTMRPVVNFSTCTKCTLCWLNCPDASFDVTPDGTYDANLQACC
;
A
#
# COMPACT_ATOMS: atom_id res chain seq x y z
N MET A 1 9.69 29.30 9.77
CA MET A 1 8.78 28.20 9.37
C MET A 1 8.67 27.29 10.56
N GLY A 2 7.44 27.05 11.03
CA GLY A 2 7.19 26.13 12.14
C GLY A 2 7.41 24.68 11.73
N GLN A 3 7.13 23.77 12.66
CA GLN A 3 7.27 22.34 12.42
C GLN A 3 6.09 21.82 11.59
N LEU A 4 6.41 21.00 10.57
CA LEU A 4 5.44 20.33 9.71
C LEU A 4 5.61 18.82 9.86
N PHE A 5 4.50 18.15 10.16
CA PHE A 5 4.41 16.70 10.17
C PHE A 5 3.65 16.23 8.95
N ALA A 6 4.18 15.20 8.29
CA ALA A 6 3.49 14.50 7.22
C ALA A 6 3.42 13.01 7.56
N VAL A 7 2.22 12.44 7.47
CA VAL A 7 1.97 11.00 7.62
C VAL A 7 1.38 10.48 6.32
N GLU A 8 1.96 9.40 5.77
CA GLU A 8 1.35 8.68 4.66
C GLU A 8 0.71 7.37 5.14
N VAL A 9 -0.43 7.04 4.56
CA VAL A 9 -1.15 5.78 4.76
C VAL A 9 -1.24 5.08 3.40
N ILE A 10 -0.59 3.92 3.28
CA ILE A 10 -0.61 3.05 2.12
C ILE A 10 -1.64 1.95 2.36
N TYR A 11 -2.57 1.79 1.41
CA TYR A 11 -3.72 0.92 1.57
C TYR A 11 -4.14 0.28 0.25
N ARG A 12 -5.01 -0.72 0.33
CA ARG A 12 -5.64 -1.35 -0.84
C ARG A 12 -6.81 -0.50 -1.33
N GLY A 13 -6.69 0.03 -2.55
CA GLY A 13 -7.71 0.84 -3.20
C GLY A 13 -9.08 0.17 -3.19
N VAL A 14 -10.14 0.97 -3.02
CA VAL A 14 -11.53 0.54 -2.80
C VAL A 14 -11.76 -0.22 -1.50
N PHE A 15 -11.01 -1.29 -1.22
CA PHE A 15 -11.23 -2.17 -0.04
C PHE A 15 -10.93 -1.49 1.30
N GLN A 16 -9.92 -0.61 1.34
CA GLN A 16 -9.49 0.07 2.57
C GLN A 16 -9.61 1.60 2.48
N LYS A 17 -10.26 2.13 1.44
CA LYS A 17 -10.41 3.58 1.21
C LYS A 17 -10.99 4.32 2.41
N THR A 18 -12.11 3.82 2.94
CA THR A 18 -12.78 4.43 4.10
C THR A 18 -11.93 4.34 5.36
N LEU A 19 -11.22 3.22 5.56
CA LEU A 19 -10.29 3.05 6.67
C LEU A 19 -9.15 4.06 6.61
N ALA A 20 -8.48 4.20 5.45
CA ALA A 20 -7.41 5.17 5.26
C ALA A 20 -7.90 6.61 5.45
N LYS A 21 -9.09 6.96 4.93
CA LYS A 21 -9.73 8.26 5.16
C LYS A 21 -10.00 8.53 6.65
N ASN A 22 -10.51 7.53 7.38
CA ASN A 22 -10.80 7.68 8.80
C ASN A 22 -9.52 7.88 9.61
N ILE A 23 -8.44 7.18 9.27
CA ILE A 23 -7.12 7.35 9.90
C ILE A 23 -6.57 8.75 9.64
N THR A 24 -6.47 9.18 8.37
CA THR A 24 -5.86 10.49 8.05
C THR A 24 -6.69 11.67 8.58
N ARG A 25 -8.03 11.57 8.53
CA ARG A 25 -8.90 12.56 9.17
C ARG A 25 -8.78 12.53 10.69
N GLY A 26 -8.66 11.34 11.28
CA GLY A 26 -8.46 11.16 12.72
C GLY A 26 -7.17 11.80 13.21
N ILE A 27 -6.08 11.69 12.44
CA ILE A 27 -4.80 12.36 12.73
C ILE A 27 -5.00 13.87 12.85
N VAL A 28 -5.64 14.49 11.86
CA VAL A 28 -5.86 15.95 11.84
C VAL A 28 -6.77 16.38 12.99
N LEU A 29 -7.86 15.64 13.24
CA LEU A 29 -8.80 15.99 14.31
C LEU A 29 -8.22 15.78 15.71
N ALA A 30 -7.36 14.77 15.90
CA ALA A 30 -6.62 14.60 17.15
C ALA A 30 -5.61 15.74 17.35
N ALA A 31 -4.82 16.08 16.33
CA ALA A 31 -3.87 17.20 16.40
C ALA A 31 -4.57 18.54 16.68
N HIS A 32 -5.77 18.75 16.13
CA HIS A 32 -6.57 19.94 16.38
C HIS A 32 -6.95 20.13 17.86
N ASN A 33 -7.08 19.04 18.63
CA ASN A 33 -7.32 19.13 20.07
C ASN A 33 -6.14 19.74 20.85
N GLU A 34 -4.97 19.84 20.21
CA GLU A 34 -3.76 20.49 20.75
C GLU A 34 -3.46 21.83 20.05
N GLY A 35 -4.44 22.41 19.35
CA GLY A 35 -4.30 23.71 18.70
C GLY A 35 -3.51 23.70 17.39
N LYS A 36 -3.16 22.52 16.86
CA LYS A 36 -2.48 22.39 15.56
C LYS A 36 -3.49 22.46 14.41
N LEU A 37 -3.00 22.90 13.26
CA LEU A 37 -3.77 22.95 12.01
C LEU A 37 -3.42 21.74 11.14
N GLY A 38 -4.33 21.29 10.28
CA GLY A 38 -4.00 20.20 9.38
C GLY A 38 -5.02 19.94 8.28
N ILE A 39 -4.58 19.16 7.29
CA ILE A 39 -5.36 18.71 6.14
C ILE A 39 -5.16 17.21 5.94
N SER A 40 -6.18 16.54 5.40
CA SER A 40 -6.09 15.15 4.96
C SER A 40 -6.60 15.03 3.53
N PHE A 41 -5.89 14.30 2.69
CA PHE A 41 -6.24 14.13 1.26
C PHE A 41 -5.72 12.79 0.70
N GLY A 42 -6.36 12.31 -0.36
CA GLY A 42 -5.87 11.15 -1.13
C GLY A 42 -4.88 11.59 -2.20
N ARG A 43 -3.95 10.71 -2.58
CA ARG A 43 -3.06 10.99 -3.71
C ARG A 43 -3.86 11.07 -5.00
N TYR A 44 -3.82 12.23 -5.65
CA TYR A 44 -4.63 12.49 -6.85
C TYR A 44 -4.37 11.47 -7.98
N GLY A 45 -3.12 11.07 -8.17
CA GLY A 45 -2.73 10.07 -9.18
C GLY A 45 -3.39 8.70 -8.99
N ASP A 46 -3.87 8.36 -7.79
CA ASP A 46 -4.55 7.10 -7.55
C ASP A 46 -6.05 7.16 -7.87
N SER A 47 -6.56 8.34 -8.27
CA SER A 47 -7.98 8.54 -8.60
C SER A 47 -8.25 8.35 -10.10
N PRO A 48 -9.33 7.64 -10.49
CA PRO A 48 -10.19 6.86 -9.60
C PRO A 48 -9.44 5.63 -9.07
N GLU A 49 -9.70 5.25 -7.82
CA GLU A 49 -9.10 4.05 -7.23
C GLU A 49 -9.59 2.77 -7.94
N ARG A 50 -8.82 1.69 -7.81
CA ARG A 50 -9.15 0.37 -8.33
C ARG A 50 -9.05 -0.67 -7.23
N ASN A 51 -9.82 -1.74 -7.37
CA ASN A 51 -9.86 -2.82 -6.39
C ASN A 51 -8.48 -3.41 -6.14
N GLY A 52 -7.97 -3.29 -4.92
CA GLY A 52 -6.70 -3.90 -4.50
C GLY A 52 -5.43 -3.21 -4.99
N ILE A 53 -5.52 -2.33 -5.99
CA ILE A 53 -4.37 -1.54 -6.45
C ILE A 53 -3.93 -0.61 -5.30
N PRO A 54 -2.62 -0.57 -4.96
CA PRO A 54 -2.10 0.28 -3.91
C PRO A 54 -2.48 1.75 -4.11
N ALA A 55 -2.99 2.38 -3.06
CA ALA A 55 -3.30 3.80 -3.03
C ALA A 55 -2.71 4.45 -1.78
N LYS A 56 -2.55 5.78 -1.82
CA LYS A 56 -2.04 6.57 -0.71
C LYS A 56 -3.02 7.65 -0.25
N SER A 57 -3.03 7.88 1.06
CA SER A 57 -3.65 9.06 1.68
C SER A 57 -2.68 9.70 2.64
N PHE A 58 -2.77 11.01 2.77
CA PHE A 58 -1.87 11.81 3.58
C PHE A 58 -2.62 12.57 4.65
N ALA A 59 -1.95 12.79 5.77
CA ALA A 59 -2.30 13.80 6.75
C ALA A 59 -1.10 14.73 6.93
N ILE A 60 -1.32 16.03 6.74
CA ILE A 60 -0.31 17.07 6.98
C ILE A 60 -0.80 17.90 8.16
N VAL A 61 0.06 18.11 9.15
CA VAL A 61 -0.21 18.86 10.36
C VAL A 61 0.91 19.88 10.58
N ALA A 62 0.55 21.10 10.95
CA ALA A 62 1.51 22.16 11.23
C ALA A 62 1.07 23.00 12.45
N HIS A 63 2.03 23.70 13.04
CA HIS A 63 1.79 24.59 14.17
C HIS A 63 1.28 25.98 13.77
N ASP A 64 1.43 26.35 12.50
CA ASP A 64 1.04 27.65 11.97
C ASP A 64 0.52 27.52 10.53
N GLU A 65 -0.25 28.53 10.12
CA GLU A 65 -0.93 28.57 8.82
C GLU A 65 0.04 28.62 7.64
N GLN A 66 1.07 29.46 7.72
CA GLN A 66 2.07 29.61 6.65
C GLN A 66 2.78 28.29 6.35
N THR A 67 3.14 27.55 7.39
CA THR A 67 3.77 26.22 7.26
C THR A 67 2.79 25.20 6.69
N LEU A 68 1.51 25.24 7.09
CA LEU A 68 0.48 24.38 6.54
C LEU A 68 0.27 24.63 5.04
N GLU A 69 0.18 25.89 4.62
CA GLU A 69 0.01 26.28 3.21
C GLU A 69 1.15 25.75 2.33
N ALA A 70 2.40 25.85 2.82
CA ALA A 70 3.56 25.28 2.13
C ALA A 70 3.49 23.74 1.99
N GLY A 71 2.93 23.06 3.00
CA GLY A 71 2.65 21.62 2.94
C GLY A 71 1.53 21.27 1.95
N MET A 72 0.47 22.07 1.92
CA MET A 72 -0.71 21.89 1.06
C MET A 72 -0.42 22.07 -0.43
N ALA A 73 0.63 22.84 -0.77
CA ALA A 73 1.03 23.06 -2.16
C ALA A 73 1.61 21.80 -2.85
N GLN A 74 1.78 20.68 -2.14
CA GLN A 74 2.36 19.45 -2.66
C GLN A 74 1.29 18.41 -3.03
N TYR A 75 1.39 17.80 -4.21
CA TYR A 75 0.54 16.67 -4.61
C TYR A 75 0.79 15.40 -3.79
N GLU A 76 2.04 15.16 -3.40
CA GLU A 76 2.49 14.05 -2.56
C GLU A 76 3.69 14.56 -1.75
N PRO A 77 3.66 14.46 -0.39
CA PRO A 77 4.82 14.74 0.43
C PRO A 77 6.01 13.87 0.03
N LYS A 78 7.15 14.50 -0.27
CA LYS A 78 8.39 13.75 -0.63
C LYS A 78 9.09 13.13 0.58
N GLN A 79 8.85 13.67 1.76
CA GLN A 79 9.38 13.21 3.03
C GLN A 79 8.28 13.19 4.08
N VAL A 80 8.14 12.07 4.80
CA VAL A 80 7.12 11.85 5.83
C VAL A 80 7.74 11.40 7.15
N ASP A 81 7.14 11.80 8.26
CA ASP A 81 7.53 11.46 9.62
C ASP A 81 7.01 10.09 10.04
N LEU A 82 6.02 9.56 9.32
CA LEU A 82 5.49 8.22 9.53
C LEU A 82 4.90 7.67 8.23
N THR A 83 5.17 6.39 7.95
CA THR A 83 4.45 5.62 6.93
C THR A 83 3.62 4.54 7.64
N VAL A 84 2.33 4.46 7.32
CA VAL A 84 1.42 3.41 7.78
C VAL A 84 1.08 2.49 6.59
N VAL A 85 1.23 1.18 6.75
CA VAL A 85 0.87 0.17 5.77
C VAL A 85 -0.26 -0.68 6.34
N LEU A 86 -1.45 -0.60 5.73
CA LEU A 86 -2.66 -1.27 6.25
C LEU A 86 -2.81 -2.74 5.83
N ASP A 87 -1.91 -3.23 4.98
CA ASP A 87 -1.84 -4.60 4.49
C ASP A 87 -0.37 -4.95 4.25
N ASP A 88 0.17 -5.90 5.01
CA ASP A 88 1.58 -6.29 4.95
C ASP A 88 2.05 -6.78 3.59
N THR A 89 1.16 -7.26 2.72
CA THR A 89 1.52 -7.66 1.37
C THR A 89 1.96 -6.48 0.51
N LEU A 90 1.62 -5.24 0.88
CA LEU A 90 2.11 -4.00 0.28
C LEU A 90 3.58 -3.70 0.63
N CYS A 91 4.17 -4.39 1.61
CA CYS A 91 5.61 -4.29 1.89
C CYS A 91 6.47 -4.76 0.72
N LYS A 92 5.92 -5.64 -0.14
CA LYS A 92 6.51 -6.08 -1.42
C LYS A 92 6.58 -4.97 -2.47
N GLY A 93 6.09 -3.78 -2.16
CA GLY A 93 6.14 -2.60 -3.00
C GLY A 93 4.76 -2.17 -3.50
N ALA A 94 4.66 -0.88 -3.81
CA ALA A 94 3.46 -0.25 -4.32
C ALA A 94 3.72 0.33 -5.71
N GLU A 95 2.95 -0.11 -6.70
CA GLU A 95 2.88 0.49 -8.03
C GLU A 95 1.44 0.98 -8.24
N SER A 96 1.24 2.31 -8.35
CA SER A 96 -0.09 2.85 -8.64
C SER A 96 -0.37 2.97 -10.13
N TRP A 97 0.67 3.17 -10.94
CA TRP A 97 0.56 3.34 -12.39
C TRP A 97 1.79 2.82 -13.12
N ALA A 98 1.55 2.30 -14.33
CA ALA A 98 2.52 1.70 -15.23
C ALA A 98 3.91 2.37 -15.24
N TRP A 99 3.99 3.68 -15.49
CA TRP A 99 5.29 4.35 -15.64
C TRP A 99 6.00 4.71 -14.31
N TYR A 100 5.36 4.49 -13.16
CA TYR A 100 5.97 4.79 -11.86
C TYR A 100 7.00 3.73 -11.45
N GLY A 101 6.87 2.52 -12.00
CA GLY A 101 7.60 1.35 -11.51
C GLY A 101 7.16 0.97 -10.10
N LEU A 102 7.83 -0.04 -9.55
CA LEU A 102 7.56 -0.46 -8.18
C LEU A 102 8.29 0.45 -7.21
N GLN A 103 7.56 0.97 -6.22
CA GLN A 103 8.13 1.81 -5.17
C GLN A 103 8.16 1.06 -3.84
N PRO A 104 9.22 1.18 -3.03
CA PRO A 104 9.25 0.58 -1.72
C PRO A 104 8.26 1.29 -0.79
N ALA A 105 7.64 0.57 0.14
CA ALA A 105 6.66 1.15 1.05
C ALA A 105 7.22 2.34 1.86
N HIS A 106 8.49 2.30 2.25
CA HIS A 106 9.15 3.36 3.01
C HIS A 106 9.81 4.45 2.14
N ARG A 107 9.46 4.57 0.84
CA ARG A 107 10.13 5.52 -0.08
C ARG A 107 10.18 6.95 0.43
N ALA A 108 9.08 7.44 0.99
CA ALA A 108 8.97 8.81 1.48
C ALA A 108 9.41 8.94 2.96
N LEU A 109 9.63 7.85 3.68
CA LEU A 109 9.90 7.90 5.11
C LEU A 109 11.22 8.63 5.38
N LYS A 110 11.26 9.56 6.33
CA LYS A 110 12.51 10.19 6.77
C LYS A 110 13.42 9.17 7.48
N PRO A 111 14.76 9.32 7.44
CA PRO A 111 15.66 8.47 8.21
C PRO A 111 15.31 8.45 9.70
N GLY A 112 15.46 7.29 10.34
CA GLY A 112 15.21 7.08 11.78
C GLY A 112 13.73 7.07 12.19
N HIS A 113 12.80 7.37 11.28
CA HIS A 113 11.36 7.41 11.55
C HIS A 113 10.71 6.03 11.41
N THR A 114 9.42 5.94 11.71
CA THR A 114 8.72 4.65 11.85
C THR A 114 7.93 4.27 10.60
N LEU A 115 8.18 3.05 10.10
CA LEU A 115 7.29 2.31 9.21
C LEU A 115 6.36 1.45 10.08
N LEU A 116 5.10 1.83 10.19
CA LEU A 116 4.08 1.08 10.91
C LEU A 116 3.36 0.14 9.94
N VAL A 117 3.36 -1.17 10.23
CA VAL A 117 2.68 -2.18 9.41
C VAL A 117 1.60 -2.88 10.23
N VAL A 118 0.39 -2.97 9.69
CA VAL A 118 -0.68 -3.82 10.23
C VAL A 118 -0.44 -5.25 9.73
N SER A 119 -0.11 -6.17 10.62
CA SER A 119 0.26 -7.54 10.25
C SER A 119 0.13 -8.51 11.42
N LEU A 120 -0.06 -9.80 11.14
CA LEU A 120 0.16 -10.87 12.12
C LEU A 120 1.61 -11.36 12.15
N GLU A 121 2.39 -11.08 11.10
CA GLU A 121 3.78 -11.50 10.94
C GLU A 121 4.72 -10.76 11.91
N ASP A 122 5.90 -11.34 12.12
CA ASP A 122 6.98 -10.73 12.89
C ASP A 122 7.93 -9.88 12.01
N ALA A 123 8.84 -9.14 12.65
CA ALA A 123 9.77 -8.27 11.94
C ALA A 123 10.67 -9.04 10.95
N PRO A 124 11.30 -10.17 11.31
CA PRO A 124 12.08 -10.96 10.36
C PRO A 124 11.29 -11.41 9.13
N SER A 125 10.02 -11.79 9.29
CA SER A 125 9.19 -12.23 8.16
C SER A 125 8.75 -11.08 7.26
N LEU A 126 8.43 -9.92 7.84
CA LEU A 126 8.13 -8.70 7.08
C LEU A 126 9.36 -8.19 6.31
N LEU A 127 10.55 -8.22 6.92
CA LEU A 127 11.80 -7.75 6.31
C LEU A 127 12.23 -8.57 5.08
N LYS A 128 11.76 -9.81 4.94
CA LYS A 128 11.92 -10.58 3.68
C LYS A 128 11.21 -9.92 2.49
N ASN A 129 10.19 -9.11 2.75
CA ASN A 129 9.40 -8.42 1.72
C ASN A 129 9.73 -6.93 1.64
N ILE A 130 10.10 -6.28 2.75
CA ILE A 130 10.47 -4.87 2.77
C ILE A 130 11.84 -4.68 2.13
N HIS A 131 11.92 -3.83 1.12
CA HIS A 131 13.15 -3.56 0.37
C HIS A 131 14.27 -2.95 1.23
N ARG A 132 15.53 -3.18 0.85
CA ARG A 132 16.67 -2.53 1.49
C ARG A 132 16.69 -1.03 1.24
N ARG A 133 17.20 -0.29 2.22
CA ARG A 133 17.50 1.14 2.14
C ARG A 133 18.81 1.44 2.85
N GLU A 134 19.54 2.44 2.37
CA GLU A 134 20.80 2.90 2.96
C GLU A 134 20.63 3.66 4.29
N GLU A 135 19.42 4.10 4.60
CA GLU A 135 19.12 4.89 5.79
C GLU A 135 18.34 4.01 6.79
N PRO A 136 18.73 4.01 8.07
CA PRO A 136 18.04 3.22 9.09
C PRO A 136 16.64 3.76 9.34
N TYR A 137 15.75 2.89 9.82
CA TYR A 137 14.38 3.25 10.20
C TYR A 137 13.88 2.32 11.32
N LYS A 138 12.72 2.64 11.88
CA LYS A 138 12.05 1.81 12.90
C LYS A 138 10.91 1.04 12.26
N LEU A 139 10.84 -0.27 12.46
CA LEU A 139 9.69 -1.09 12.05
C LEU A 139 8.77 -1.28 13.25
N GLY A 140 7.58 -0.69 13.17
CA GLY A 140 6.50 -0.88 14.13
C GLY A 140 5.46 -1.85 13.60
N ILE A 141 5.04 -2.82 14.41
CA ILE A 141 4.04 -3.82 14.00
C ILE A 141 2.80 -3.67 14.85
N LEU A 142 1.68 -3.32 14.22
CA LEU A 142 0.37 -3.32 14.84
C LEU A 142 -0.32 -4.66 14.55
N LYS A 143 -0.38 -5.55 15.56
CA LYS A 143 -0.90 -6.91 15.38
C LYS A 143 -2.36 -6.92 14.92
N GLY A 144 -2.63 -7.42 13.73
CA GLY A 144 -3.98 -7.51 13.20
C GLY A 144 -4.03 -8.19 11.84
N VAL A 145 -5.17 -8.79 11.52
CA VAL A 145 -5.47 -9.23 10.16
C VAL A 145 -5.78 -8.02 9.29
N THR A 146 -5.56 -8.14 7.99
CA THR A 146 -5.94 -7.11 7.03
C THR A 146 -7.44 -6.79 7.14
N SER A 147 -7.75 -5.51 7.37
CA SER A 147 -9.13 -5.06 7.60
C SER A 147 -9.90 -4.98 6.27
N PHE A 148 -10.52 -6.10 5.87
CA PHE A 148 -11.42 -6.21 4.71
C PHE A 148 -12.82 -6.69 5.13
N SER A 149 -13.88 -6.08 4.58
CA SER A 149 -15.27 -6.54 4.74
C SER A 149 -16.05 -6.64 3.43
N GLY A 150 -15.34 -6.77 2.30
CA GLY A 150 -15.92 -6.78 0.96
C GLY A 150 -15.78 -5.44 0.22
N MET A 151 -16.24 -5.41 -1.03
CA MET A 151 -16.11 -4.24 -1.89
C MET A 151 -17.01 -3.10 -1.36
N TRP A 152 -16.44 -1.91 -1.15
CA TRP A 152 -17.13 -0.69 -0.65
C TRP A 152 -17.64 -0.75 0.80
N VAL A 153 -17.41 -1.84 1.54
CA VAL A 153 -17.84 -1.97 2.93
C VAL A 153 -16.70 -1.57 3.85
N TYR A 154 -16.97 -0.66 4.78
CA TYR A 154 -16.05 -0.33 5.86
C TYR A 154 -16.18 -1.35 6.99
N LYS A 155 -15.09 -2.04 7.33
CA LYS A 155 -15.02 -2.93 8.48
C LYS A 155 -14.64 -2.11 9.71
N ASP A 156 -15.59 -1.90 10.61
CA ASP A 156 -15.31 -1.21 11.86
C ASP A 156 -14.69 -2.14 12.91
N ASP A 157 -13.50 -2.69 12.62
CA ASP A 157 -12.74 -3.55 13.55
C ASP A 157 -11.74 -2.77 14.42
N HIS A 158 -12.00 -1.46 14.57
CA HIS A 158 -11.20 -0.51 15.33
C HIS A 158 -9.75 -0.34 14.83
N THR A 159 -9.41 -0.86 13.64
CA THR A 159 -8.06 -0.67 13.06
C THR A 159 -7.72 0.81 12.92
N ASP A 160 -8.70 1.66 12.60
CA ASP A 160 -8.57 3.11 12.52
C ASP A 160 -7.97 3.72 13.81
N VAL A 161 -8.64 3.51 14.95
CA VAL A 161 -8.25 4.11 16.23
C VAL A 161 -7.05 3.42 16.87
N ARG A 162 -6.84 2.13 16.58
CA ARG A 162 -5.63 1.40 17.00
C ARG A 162 -4.39 1.96 16.30
N VAL A 163 -4.51 2.31 15.01
CA VAL A 163 -3.45 3.03 14.30
C VAL A 163 -3.22 4.39 14.96
N LEU A 164 -4.25 5.19 15.27
CA LEU A 164 -4.06 6.48 15.96
C LEU A 164 -3.33 6.34 17.31
N GLY A 165 -3.67 5.33 18.11
CA GLY A 165 -2.96 5.03 19.35
C GLY A 165 -1.48 4.69 19.12
N ALA A 166 -1.16 3.89 18.11
CA ALA A 166 0.22 3.60 17.74
C ALA A 166 0.97 4.84 17.23
N ILE A 167 0.30 5.73 16.48
CA ILE A 167 0.87 7.00 16.00
C ILE A 167 1.23 7.91 17.17
N ALA A 168 0.35 8.06 18.17
CA ALA A 168 0.62 8.88 19.37
C ALA A 168 1.89 8.43 20.10
N LYS A 169 2.24 7.13 20.03
CA LYS A 169 3.49 6.62 20.61
C LYS A 169 4.69 6.77 19.68
N ALA A 170 4.50 6.57 18.37
CA ALA A 170 5.56 6.66 17.38
C ALA A 170 6.05 8.10 17.15
N VAL A 171 5.14 9.06 17.20
CA VAL A 171 5.38 10.49 16.92
C VAL A 171 4.65 11.34 17.97
N PRO A 172 5.11 11.35 19.23
CA PRO A 172 4.43 12.06 20.32
C PRO A 172 4.35 13.58 20.11
N GLU A 173 5.25 14.14 19.29
CA GLU A 173 5.22 15.57 18.91
C GLU A 173 4.04 15.91 17.99
N LEU A 174 3.50 14.93 17.24
CA LEU A 174 2.35 15.12 16.35
C LEU A 174 1.06 15.29 17.16
N PHE A 175 0.80 14.39 18.11
CA PHE A 175 -0.25 14.52 19.13
C PHE A 175 -0.04 13.51 20.27
N SER A 176 -0.62 13.81 21.43
CA SER A 176 -0.69 12.91 22.58
C SER A 176 -1.81 11.88 22.46
N LEU A 177 -1.72 10.80 23.26
CA LEU A 177 -2.83 9.84 23.39
C LEU A 177 -4.11 10.52 23.90
N ALA A 178 -4.01 11.43 24.86
CA ALA A 178 -5.16 12.16 25.40
C ALA A 178 -5.92 12.94 24.30
N ALA A 179 -5.21 13.53 23.34
CA ALA A 179 -5.81 14.21 22.20
C ALA A 179 -6.57 13.24 21.26
N VAL A 180 -6.04 12.02 21.08
CA VAL A 180 -6.72 10.93 20.35
C VAL A 180 -7.99 10.50 21.08
N GLU A 181 -7.91 10.26 22.39
CA GLU A 181 -9.06 9.83 23.20
C GLU A 181 -10.17 10.88 23.21
N LYS A 182 -9.81 12.16 23.36
CA LYS A 182 -10.74 13.29 23.25
C LYS A 182 -11.44 13.30 21.89
N PHE A 183 -10.69 13.15 20.79
CA PHE A 183 -11.27 13.04 19.45
C PHE A 183 -12.28 11.88 19.36
N ILE A 184 -11.91 10.70 19.86
CA ILE A 184 -12.79 9.52 19.81
C ILE A 184 -14.06 9.75 20.64
N LEU A 185 -13.95 10.31 21.84
CA LEU A 185 -15.10 10.56 22.71
C LEU A 185 -16.05 11.62 22.13
N GLU A 186 -15.52 12.73 21.63
CA GLU A 186 -16.33 13.84 21.16
C GLU A 186 -16.92 13.61 19.76
N LYS A 187 -16.12 13.04 18.84
CA LYS A 187 -16.51 12.91 17.43
C LYS A 187 -17.05 11.53 17.08
N LEU A 188 -16.42 10.46 17.59
CA LEU A 188 -16.87 9.08 17.31
C LEU A 188 -17.87 8.57 18.35
N LYS A 189 -17.94 9.20 19.53
CA LYS A 189 -18.87 8.86 20.64
C LYS A 189 -18.80 7.38 21.01
N ASN A 190 -17.59 6.82 21.06
CA ASN A 190 -17.39 5.38 21.26
C ASN A 190 -16.26 5.09 22.27
N SER A 191 -16.63 4.69 23.48
CA SER A 191 -15.68 4.36 24.57
C SER A 191 -14.88 3.07 24.34
N LEU A 192 -15.41 2.12 23.57
CA LEU A 192 -14.68 0.90 23.20
C LEU A 192 -13.53 1.23 22.25
N LYS A 193 -13.72 2.22 21.36
CA LYS A 193 -12.66 2.74 20.49
C LYS A 193 -11.55 3.43 21.30
N VAL A 194 -11.87 4.13 22.38
CA VAL A 194 -10.88 4.70 23.32
C VAL A 194 -10.02 3.58 23.90
N THR A 195 -10.66 2.55 24.45
CA THR A 195 -9.97 1.37 25.02
C THR A 195 -9.06 0.70 23.98
N SER A 196 -9.51 0.63 22.72
CA SER A 196 -8.75 0.03 21.62
C SER A 196 -7.52 0.88 21.25
N ALA A 197 -7.67 2.20 21.19
CA ALA A 197 -6.56 3.14 20.95
C ALA A 197 -5.53 3.10 22.09
N HIS A 198 -5.99 3.17 23.34
CA HIS A 198 -5.14 3.09 24.53
C HIS A 198 -4.36 1.76 24.58
N THR A 199 -5.04 0.63 24.36
CA THR A 199 -4.38 -0.68 24.34
C THR A 199 -3.33 -0.77 23.23
N ALA A 200 -3.61 -0.21 22.06
CA ALA A 200 -2.65 -0.16 20.96
C ALA A 200 -1.44 0.72 21.30
N PHE A 201 -1.65 1.90 21.90
CA PHE A 201 -0.58 2.77 22.38
C PHE A 201 0.33 2.02 23.36
N GLU A 202 -0.22 1.43 24.42
CA GLU A 202 0.55 0.73 25.45
C GLU A 202 1.41 -0.39 24.85
N ARG A 203 0.82 -1.21 23.97
CA ARG A 203 1.49 -2.38 23.38
C ARG A 203 2.39 -2.06 22.20
N PHE A 204 2.25 -0.89 21.58
CA PHE A 204 3.02 -0.55 20.39
C PHE A 204 4.50 -0.46 20.74
N ALA A 205 5.31 -1.19 19.96
CA ALA A 205 6.75 -1.24 20.08
C ALA A 205 7.35 -1.23 18.67
N THR A 206 8.61 -0.85 18.59
CA THR A 206 9.35 -0.80 17.33
C THR A 206 10.64 -1.59 17.46
N VAL A 207 11.10 -2.12 16.33
CA VAL A 207 12.42 -2.73 16.17
C VAL A 207 13.24 -1.83 15.26
N GLU A 208 14.52 -1.63 15.57
CA GLU A 208 15.42 -0.91 14.67
C GLU A 208 15.78 -1.77 13.48
N VAL A 209 15.68 -1.18 12.28
CA VAL A 209 16.14 -1.78 11.03
C VAL A 209 17.37 -1.03 10.57
N LYS A 210 18.47 -1.76 10.39
CA LYS A 210 19.76 -1.16 10.03
C LYS A 210 19.80 -0.78 8.55
N ALA A 211 20.69 0.14 8.22
CA ALA A 211 21.06 0.42 6.84
C ALA A 211 21.45 -0.89 6.12
N GLY A 212 20.90 -1.10 4.93
CA GLY A 212 21.14 -2.30 4.10
C GLY A 212 20.38 -3.56 4.53
N GLU A 213 19.55 -3.52 5.56
CA GLU A 213 18.71 -4.65 5.99
C GLU A 213 17.40 -4.72 5.20
N GLY A 214 16.93 -5.94 4.91
CA GLY A 214 15.70 -6.20 4.15
C GLY A 214 15.93 -6.96 2.83
N ASN A 215 14.92 -6.96 1.97
CA ASN A 215 14.90 -7.62 0.67
C ASN A 215 15.88 -6.96 -0.32
N PRO A 216 16.87 -7.69 -0.86
CA PRO A 216 17.84 -7.17 -1.84
C PRO A 216 17.28 -7.01 -3.26
N GLU A 217 16.03 -7.40 -3.52
CA GLU A 217 15.42 -7.34 -4.84
C GLU A 217 15.49 -5.92 -5.42
N LYS A 218 16.00 -5.83 -6.65
CA LYS A 218 16.03 -4.57 -7.39
C LYS A 218 14.65 -4.31 -7.98
N LEU A 219 14.01 -3.27 -7.47
CA LEU A 219 12.74 -2.77 -7.98
C LEU A 219 12.81 -2.47 -9.47
N PHE A 220 11.83 -2.94 -10.23
CA PHE A 220 11.72 -2.58 -11.64
C PHE A 220 11.30 -1.11 -11.76
N ALA A 221 11.85 -0.46 -12.79
CA ALA A 221 11.53 0.91 -13.16
C ALA A 221 11.50 1.02 -14.68
N PHE A 222 10.77 2.02 -15.17
CA PHE A 222 10.64 2.28 -16.59
C PHE A 222 11.27 3.63 -16.95
N GLY A 223 11.90 3.69 -18.12
CA GLY A 223 12.38 4.95 -18.67
C GLY A 223 11.19 5.83 -19.04
N LYS A 224 11.09 7.02 -18.44
CA LYS A 224 9.99 7.95 -18.75
C LYS A 224 10.18 8.49 -20.18
N PRO A 225 9.12 8.56 -21.00
CA PRO A 225 9.21 9.19 -22.31
C PRO A 225 9.60 10.67 -22.13
N ARG A 226 10.47 11.17 -22.99
CA ARG A 226 10.72 12.62 -23.09
C ARG A 226 9.55 13.27 -23.80
N TRP A 227 9.47 14.59 -23.75
CA TRP A 227 8.37 15.32 -24.42
C TRP A 227 8.40 15.11 -25.94
N GLU A 228 9.58 14.90 -26.53
CA GLU A 228 9.75 14.59 -27.95
C GLU A 228 9.31 13.16 -28.30
N ASP A 229 9.30 12.25 -27.32
CA ASP A 229 8.87 10.86 -27.50
C ASP A 229 7.35 10.71 -27.34
N MET A 230 6.67 11.78 -26.88
CA MET A 230 5.21 11.79 -26.76
C MET A 230 4.56 11.86 -28.14
N ARG A 231 3.67 10.91 -28.41
CA ARG A 231 2.93 10.85 -29.68
C ARG A 231 1.94 12.01 -29.76
N GLY A 232 1.65 12.45 -30.98
CA GLY A 232 0.54 13.37 -31.22
C GLY A 232 -0.79 12.74 -30.82
N GLY A 233 -1.54 13.44 -29.94
CA GLY A 233 -2.85 13.01 -29.46
C GLY A 233 -2.81 11.84 -28.45
N VAL A 234 -3.99 11.47 -27.95
CA VAL A 234 -4.16 10.36 -27.02
C VAL A 234 -4.24 9.05 -27.81
N SER A 235 -3.10 8.43 -28.12
CA SER A 235 -3.02 7.13 -28.80
C SER A 235 -2.44 6.04 -27.90
N ILE A 236 -3.04 4.85 -27.92
CA ILE A 236 -2.58 3.68 -27.17
C ILE A 236 -2.08 2.64 -28.17
N LYS A 237 -0.87 2.10 -27.94
CA LYS A 237 -0.33 1.01 -28.76
C LYS A 237 -1.15 -0.27 -28.50
N GLY A 238 -1.69 -0.86 -29.56
CA GLY A 238 -2.35 -2.17 -29.46
C GLY A 238 -1.39 -3.25 -28.95
N GLN A 239 -1.89 -4.13 -28.10
CA GLN A 239 -1.15 -5.31 -27.64
C GLN A 239 -1.30 -6.44 -28.66
N PRO A 240 -0.24 -7.23 -28.94
CA PRO A 240 -0.38 -8.42 -29.76
C PRO A 240 -1.27 -9.45 -29.04
N GLN A 241 -1.75 -10.46 -29.76
CA GLN A 241 -2.65 -11.46 -29.16
C GLN A 241 -1.90 -12.40 -28.19
N GLY A 242 -0.69 -12.82 -28.56
CA GLY A 242 0.07 -13.84 -27.85
C GLY A 242 0.73 -14.83 -28.82
N GLY A 243 1.21 -15.95 -28.28
CA GLY A 243 1.86 -16.99 -29.08
C GLY A 243 1.99 -18.32 -28.33
N PRO A 244 2.71 -19.31 -28.88
CA PRO A 244 2.94 -20.60 -28.21
C PRO A 244 3.57 -20.43 -26.83
N TYR A 245 3.13 -21.23 -25.86
CA TYR A 245 3.70 -21.26 -24.52
C TYR A 245 4.85 -22.27 -24.47
N ALA A 246 6.02 -21.80 -24.05
CA ALA A 246 7.14 -22.67 -23.68
C ALA A 246 6.99 -23.00 -22.19
N ASP A 247 6.77 -24.27 -21.90
CA ASP A 247 6.64 -24.76 -20.52
C ASP A 247 7.96 -24.60 -19.77
N PRO A 248 7.98 -23.92 -18.60
CA PRO A 248 9.20 -23.57 -17.89
C PRO A 248 9.89 -24.78 -17.25
N VAL A 249 9.19 -25.92 -17.09
CA VAL A 249 9.71 -27.12 -16.43
C VAL A 249 10.14 -28.16 -17.45
N SER A 250 9.29 -28.45 -18.43
CA SER A 250 9.50 -29.49 -19.44
C SER A 250 10.13 -28.99 -20.73
N GLY A 251 10.14 -27.68 -20.97
CA GLY A 251 10.65 -27.06 -22.20
C GLY A 251 9.80 -27.31 -23.45
N LYS A 252 8.69 -28.06 -23.33
CA LYS A 252 7.77 -28.32 -24.43
C LYS A 252 7.10 -27.03 -24.87
N VAL A 253 7.08 -26.80 -26.18
CA VAL A 253 6.41 -25.65 -26.79
C VAL A 253 5.06 -26.10 -27.32
N GLY A 254 3.99 -25.44 -26.88
CA GLY A 254 2.62 -25.75 -27.26
C GLY A 254 1.62 -24.85 -26.55
N GLY A 255 0.32 -25.10 -26.71
CA GLY A 255 -0.71 -24.29 -26.07
C GLY A 255 -0.65 -22.80 -26.48
N PHE A 256 -0.90 -21.89 -25.54
CA PHE A 256 -1.06 -20.46 -25.81
C PHE A 256 -0.74 -19.57 -24.61
N ARG A 257 0.13 -18.58 -24.80
CA ARG A 257 0.45 -17.51 -23.86
C ARG A 257 -0.08 -16.17 -24.40
N PRO A 258 -1.05 -15.53 -23.73
CA PRO A 258 -1.49 -14.18 -24.08
C PRO A 258 -0.34 -13.17 -24.03
N ALA A 259 -0.33 -12.19 -24.93
CA ALA A 259 0.60 -11.07 -24.77
C ALA A 259 0.15 -10.18 -23.60
N ARG A 260 1.12 -9.54 -22.94
CA ARG A 260 0.90 -8.78 -21.71
C ARG A 260 1.52 -7.41 -21.83
N ASN A 261 0.94 -6.45 -21.12
CA ASN A 261 1.52 -5.12 -21.05
C ASN A 261 2.87 -5.17 -20.34
N GLU A 262 3.94 -4.79 -21.06
CA GLU A 262 5.30 -4.77 -20.54
C GLU A 262 5.50 -3.71 -19.45
N LEU A 263 4.70 -2.65 -19.52
CA LEU A 263 4.82 -1.45 -18.69
C LEU A 263 3.98 -1.50 -17.42
N PHE A 264 3.12 -2.50 -17.24
CA PHE A 264 2.28 -2.57 -16.04
C PHE A 264 2.28 -3.98 -15.46
N LYS A 265 3.03 -4.16 -14.38
CA LYS A 265 3.22 -5.45 -13.71
C LYS A 265 2.30 -5.53 -12.49
N LYS A 266 1.19 -6.26 -12.62
CA LYS A 266 0.14 -6.25 -11.58
C LYS A 266 0.47 -7.06 -10.34
N TYR A 267 1.63 -7.72 -10.26
CA TYR A 267 1.88 -8.65 -9.18
C TYR A 267 1.91 -8.03 -7.77
N SER A 268 2.23 -6.74 -7.68
CA SER A 268 2.27 -5.96 -6.44
C SER A 268 0.87 -5.64 -5.88
N THR A 269 -0.19 -5.81 -6.68
CA THR A 269 -1.57 -5.54 -6.27
C THR A 269 -2.22 -6.70 -5.50
N ARG A 270 -1.55 -7.86 -5.44
CA ARG A 270 -2.10 -9.07 -4.84
C ARG A 270 -2.08 -9.07 -3.32
N THR A 271 -3.19 -9.53 -2.76
CA THR A 271 -3.32 -9.98 -1.36
C THR A 271 -3.35 -11.50 -1.25
N MET A 272 -3.74 -12.18 -2.33
CA MET A 272 -3.79 -13.63 -2.48
C MET A 272 -3.41 -14.02 -3.90
N ARG A 273 -3.12 -15.29 -4.16
CA ARG A 273 -2.82 -15.80 -5.50
C ARG A 273 -3.49 -17.15 -5.74
N PRO A 274 -3.87 -17.49 -6.99
CA PRO A 274 -4.30 -18.84 -7.32
C PRO A 274 -3.14 -19.83 -7.15
N VAL A 275 -3.44 -21.00 -6.58
CA VAL A 275 -2.55 -22.16 -6.53
C VAL A 275 -3.33 -23.31 -7.14
N VAL A 276 -2.92 -23.76 -8.33
CA VAL A 276 -3.66 -24.77 -9.11
C VAL A 276 -3.14 -26.16 -8.78
N ASN A 277 -4.05 -27.06 -8.37
CA ASN A 277 -3.75 -28.48 -8.28
C ASN A 277 -4.04 -29.16 -9.63
N PHE A 278 -2.99 -29.38 -10.43
CA PHE A 278 -3.13 -29.98 -11.76
C PHE A 278 -3.62 -31.43 -11.73
N SER A 279 -3.43 -32.17 -10.63
CA SER A 279 -3.91 -33.55 -10.50
C SER A 279 -5.44 -33.65 -10.50
N THR A 280 -6.14 -32.60 -10.08
CA THR A 280 -7.61 -32.52 -10.03
C THR A 280 -8.19 -31.66 -11.14
N CYS A 281 -7.36 -31.12 -12.04
CA CYS A 281 -7.81 -30.23 -13.11
C CYS A 281 -8.55 -31.02 -14.20
N THR A 282 -9.81 -30.68 -14.45
CA THR A 282 -10.63 -31.29 -15.51
C THR A 282 -10.45 -30.62 -16.88
N LYS A 283 -9.53 -29.65 -17.00
CA LYS A 283 -9.22 -28.91 -18.22
C LYS A 283 -10.43 -28.18 -18.83
N CYS A 284 -11.36 -27.72 -18.00
CA CYS A 284 -12.63 -27.14 -18.44
C CYS A 284 -12.55 -25.72 -19.03
N THR A 285 -11.36 -25.12 -19.18
CA THR A 285 -11.11 -23.74 -19.67
C THR A 285 -11.65 -22.57 -18.83
N LEU A 286 -12.49 -22.81 -17.82
CA LEU A 286 -13.18 -21.74 -17.08
C LEU A 286 -12.26 -20.72 -16.40
N CYS A 287 -11.13 -21.16 -15.83
CA CYS A 287 -10.17 -20.25 -15.20
C CYS A 287 -9.50 -19.31 -16.22
N TRP A 288 -9.25 -19.80 -17.43
CA TRP A 288 -8.64 -19.02 -18.51
C TRP A 288 -9.64 -18.05 -19.13
N LEU A 289 -10.85 -18.52 -19.49
CA LEU A 289 -11.88 -17.69 -20.12
C LEU A 289 -12.36 -16.54 -19.22
N ASN A 290 -12.48 -16.79 -17.91
CA ASN A 290 -13.00 -15.79 -16.97
C ASN A 290 -11.91 -14.89 -16.38
N CYS A 291 -10.63 -15.08 -16.72
CA CYS A 291 -9.57 -14.25 -16.19
C CYS A 291 -9.58 -12.88 -16.88
N PRO A 292 -9.94 -11.79 -16.17
CA PRO A 292 -10.03 -10.46 -16.78
C PRO A 292 -8.66 -9.91 -17.21
N ASP A 293 -7.59 -10.47 -16.66
CA ASP A 293 -6.20 -10.05 -16.87
C ASP A 293 -5.42 -10.95 -17.83
N ALA A 294 -6.05 -11.97 -18.44
CA ALA A 294 -5.39 -12.96 -19.28
C ALA A 294 -4.11 -13.55 -18.62
N SER A 295 -4.21 -13.79 -17.31
CA SER A 295 -3.09 -14.20 -16.46
C SER A 295 -2.86 -15.71 -16.45
N PHE A 296 -3.65 -16.50 -17.19
CA PHE A 296 -3.43 -17.93 -17.35
C PHE A 296 -2.79 -18.23 -18.71
N ASP A 297 -1.72 -19.02 -18.70
CA ASP A 297 -1.09 -19.58 -19.88
C ASP A 297 -1.64 -21.00 -20.10
N VAL A 298 -2.00 -21.33 -21.34
CA VAL A 298 -2.43 -22.67 -21.73
C VAL A 298 -1.17 -23.50 -21.98
N THR A 299 -0.95 -24.52 -21.15
CA THR A 299 0.18 -25.45 -21.26
C THR A 299 0.00 -26.43 -22.44
N PRO A 300 1.07 -27.09 -22.90
CA PRO A 300 0.97 -28.10 -23.97
C PRO A 300 0.08 -29.29 -23.58
N ASP A 301 -0.01 -29.60 -22.29
CA ASP A 301 -0.85 -30.69 -21.76
C ASP A 301 -2.33 -30.28 -21.60
N GLY A 302 -2.69 -29.06 -21.99
CA GLY A 302 -4.06 -28.53 -21.92
C GLY A 302 -4.51 -28.10 -20.52
N THR A 303 -3.58 -27.95 -19.57
CA THR A 303 -3.81 -27.33 -18.27
C THR A 303 -3.51 -25.82 -18.29
N TYR A 304 -3.88 -25.09 -17.23
CA TYR A 304 -3.79 -23.62 -17.19
C TYR A 304 -2.88 -23.15 -16.06
N ASP A 305 -1.71 -22.64 -16.43
CA ASP A 305 -0.71 -22.14 -15.48
C ASP A 305 -0.88 -20.64 -15.21
N ALA A 306 -0.88 -20.23 -13.95
CA ALA A 306 -1.09 -18.85 -13.57
C ALA A 306 0.22 -18.05 -13.67
N ASN A 307 0.29 -17.11 -14.60
CA ASN A 307 1.38 -16.16 -14.67
C ASN A 307 1.30 -15.13 -13.54
N LEU A 308 2.09 -15.37 -12.49
CA LEU A 308 2.15 -14.52 -11.31
C LEU A 308 2.86 -13.18 -11.52
N GLN A 309 3.35 -12.85 -12.72
CA GLN A 309 3.80 -11.47 -13.00
C GLN A 309 2.65 -10.59 -13.49
N ALA A 310 1.67 -11.17 -14.18
CA ALA A 310 0.51 -10.48 -14.72
C ALA A 310 -0.74 -10.56 -13.84
N CYS A 311 -0.84 -11.57 -12.97
CA CYS A 311 -1.96 -11.74 -12.05
C CYS A 311 -2.08 -10.55 -11.10
N CYS A 312 -3.25 -9.90 -11.11
CA CYS A 312 -3.65 -8.83 -10.19
C CYS A 312 -3.99 -9.38 -8.80
#